data_AF-A0A2V7TUJ4-F1
#
_entry.id   AF-A0A2V7TUJ4-F1
#
_cell.length_a   1.000
_cell.length_b   1.000
_cell.length_c   1.000
_cell.angle_alpha   90.00
_cell.angle_beta   90.00
_cell.angle_gamma   90.00
#
_symmetry.space_group_name_H-M   'P 1'
#
loop_
_entity.id
_entity.type
_entity.pdbx_description
1 polymer ?
#
loop_
_entity_poly.entity_id
_entity_poly.type
_entity_poly.pdbx_seq_one_letter_code
_entity_poly.pdbx_strand_id
1 'polypeptide(L)'
;PEHPPDVREAASAAHIYGKTLAATESFTSMPMVPAWGQAPSDLKPIADRYFALGVNRIVFHTSDHQPFVDQAHKPGITLGPFGQHYTRNITWAEQAVAWNTYLARCSFLLQQGLFVGDLAYYYGEGAPISAPFWKKLKPEPPAGYNYDYVNTDVLLNRLSVKDGRLVLSDGMSYRALVLPEDVDRLTLPVLRKIRDLVAAGAVVVAPKPRRPPSLTGYPASDDEARAIANEVWGSVDGKSITRHDHGKGKVYWGPSVEEVLAGEKVAPDLQHNRPQIDTSLVWIHRRTGDTDIYFVGNQQPRAEDVLASFRVEGKEAELWRPDTGAIEPSSYAIESGRITVPLRLDPHGSVFVVFRRAASSPMRSLPPPTATTLTTLAGPWTVTFAPNWGAPPQVVLNALSSWTASTDPGVKYFSGTATYTKEIQAPATWLRPGAKIMLDLGRVKEIAEVSVNGKPLGILWKPPFQADVTGALKPGANRLEIKVTNLWPNRMIGDLQPSAAKRYTFTDFKPYTKDSPLLDSGLLGPVILYAARSAPRSASSNVAPPDEPEAQRQRKRSAAR
;
A
#
# COMPACT_ATOMS: atom_id res chain seq x y z
N PRO A 1 -0.91 -6.41 -16.91
CA PRO A 1 -1.48 -5.06 -17.10
C PRO A 1 -2.11 -4.59 -15.80
N GLU A 2 -1.78 -3.39 -15.37
CA GLU A 2 -2.40 -2.79 -14.20
C GLU A 2 -3.56 -1.91 -14.66
N HIS A 3 -4.64 -1.90 -13.88
CA HIS A 3 -5.81 -1.07 -14.16
C HIS A 3 -6.09 -0.10 -12.99
N PRO A 4 -5.18 0.86 -12.67
CA PRO A 4 -5.41 1.85 -11.61
C PRO A 4 -6.74 2.61 -11.69
N PRO A 5 -7.29 2.94 -12.88
CA PRO A 5 -8.61 3.57 -12.97
C PRO A 5 -9.74 2.73 -12.38
N ASP A 6 -9.76 1.42 -12.61
CA ASP A 6 -10.78 0.50 -12.09
C ASP A 6 -10.71 0.39 -10.56
N VAL A 7 -9.48 0.33 -10.04
CA VAL A 7 -9.21 0.34 -8.59
C VAL A 7 -9.75 1.62 -7.94
N ARG A 8 -9.50 2.79 -8.55
CA ARG A 8 -10.01 4.07 -8.04
C ARG A 8 -11.52 4.18 -8.22
N GLU A 9 -12.10 3.67 -9.31
CA GLU A 9 -13.54 3.64 -9.53
C GLU A 9 -14.26 2.83 -8.44
N ALA A 10 -13.74 1.66 -8.07
CA ALA A 10 -14.27 0.86 -6.97
C ALA A 10 -14.19 1.60 -5.62
N ALA A 11 -13.07 2.27 -5.34
CA ALA A 11 -12.91 3.08 -4.13
C ALA A 11 -13.86 4.28 -4.11
N SER A 12 -13.95 5.03 -5.20
CA SER A 12 -14.88 6.15 -5.34
C SER A 12 -16.31 5.72 -5.21
N ALA A 13 -16.72 4.60 -5.82
CA ALA A 13 -18.05 4.03 -5.63
C ALA A 13 -18.33 3.73 -4.15
N ALA A 14 -17.35 3.18 -3.41
CA ALA A 14 -17.50 2.97 -1.98
C ALA A 14 -17.70 4.29 -1.23
N HIS A 15 -16.86 5.30 -1.48
CA HIS A 15 -16.94 6.61 -0.84
C HIS A 15 -18.27 7.32 -1.13
N ILE A 16 -18.64 7.48 -2.40
CA ILE A 16 -19.80 8.29 -2.82
C ILE A 16 -21.14 7.65 -2.47
N TYR A 17 -21.17 6.34 -2.24
CA TYR A 17 -22.35 5.61 -1.80
C TYR A 17 -22.36 5.29 -0.30
N GLY A 18 -21.39 5.79 0.48
CA GLY A 18 -21.32 5.58 1.93
C GLY A 18 -21.04 4.13 2.32
N LYS A 19 -20.31 3.38 1.49
CA LYS A 19 -19.83 2.04 1.79
C LYS A 19 -18.43 2.13 2.38
N THR A 20 -18.23 1.48 3.51
CA THR A 20 -16.90 1.43 4.15
C THR A 20 -15.90 0.60 3.34
N LEU A 21 -16.37 -0.38 2.57
CA LEU A 21 -15.53 -1.43 2.00
C LEU A 21 -15.36 -1.25 0.50
N ALA A 22 -14.12 -1.12 0.07
CA ALA A 22 -13.71 -1.16 -1.33
C ALA A 22 -12.81 -2.40 -1.53
N ALA A 23 -13.34 -3.37 -2.27
CA ALA A 23 -12.64 -4.62 -2.56
C ALA A 23 -12.22 -4.68 -4.02
N THR A 24 -11.07 -5.31 -4.28
CA THR A 24 -10.59 -5.57 -5.64
C THR A 24 -10.08 -7.00 -5.76
N GLU A 25 -10.31 -7.61 -6.92
CA GLU A 25 -9.52 -8.75 -7.36
C GLU A 25 -8.04 -8.33 -7.32
N SER A 26 -7.24 -9.02 -6.51
CA SER A 26 -5.91 -8.58 -6.13
C SER A 26 -4.84 -9.55 -6.60
N PHE A 27 -3.78 -8.98 -7.20
CA PHE A 27 -2.55 -9.66 -7.60
C PHE A 27 -2.65 -10.62 -8.79
N THR A 28 -3.72 -10.58 -9.58
CA THR A 28 -3.83 -11.34 -10.83
C THR A 28 -2.56 -11.17 -11.67
N SER A 29 -1.90 -12.28 -12.00
CA SER A 29 -0.67 -12.26 -12.81
C SER A 29 -0.87 -12.98 -14.13
N MET A 30 -0.36 -12.35 -15.19
CA MET A 30 -0.38 -12.87 -16.55
C MET A 30 0.82 -13.80 -16.80
N PRO A 31 0.82 -14.61 -17.87
CA PRO A 31 1.87 -15.61 -18.14
C PRO A 31 3.28 -15.04 -18.36
N MET A 32 3.41 -13.71 -18.51
CA MET A 32 4.70 -13.00 -18.58
C MET A 32 5.39 -12.87 -17.22
N VAL A 33 4.65 -13.07 -16.13
CA VAL A 33 5.18 -13.10 -14.76
C VAL A 33 5.55 -14.54 -14.43
N PRO A 34 6.73 -14.83 -13.86
CA PRO A 34 7.13 -16.20 -13.53
C PRO A 34 6.10 -16.90 -12.64
N ALA A 35 5.49 -17.98 -13.14
CA ALA A 35 4.53 -18.79 -12.38
C ALA A 35 5.18 -19.38 -11.13
N TRP A 36 4.50 -19.26 -9.99
CA TRP A 36 5.03 -19.58 -8.65
C TRP A 36 6.30 -18.81 -8.25
N GLY A 37 6.67 -17.78 -9.00
CA GLY A 37 7.92 -17.03 -8.88
C GLY A 37 7.76 -15.67 -8.21
N GLN A 38 6.77 -15.50 -7.34
CA GLN A 38 6.54 -14.25 -6.61
C GLN A 38 6.49 -14.51 -5.10
N ALA A 39 7.13 -13.63 -4.34
CA ALA A 39 7.11 -13.58 -2.89
C ALA A 39 6.31 -12.35 -2.41
N PRO A 40 5.94 -12.27 -1.11
CA PRO A 40 5.28 -11.10 -0.54
C PRO A 40 6.01 -9.76 -0.79
N SER A 41 7.34 -9.76 -0.86
CA SER A 41 8.13 -8.56 -1.18
C SER A 41 7.82 -8.00 -2.57
N ASP A 42 7.53 -8.86 -3.55
CA ASP A 42 7.19 -8.46 -4.92
C ASP A 42 5.77 -7.91 -5.01
N LEU A 43 4.86 -8.42 -4.15
CA LEU A 43 3.46 -8.03 -4.11
C LEU A 43 3.23 -6.73 -3.31
N LYS A 44 4.11 -6.42 -2.37
CA LYS A 44 3.99 -5.25 -1.49
C LYS A 44 3.83 -3.91 -2.22
N PRO A 45 4.69 -3.51 -3.17
CA PRO A 45 4.53 -2.22 -3.84
C PRO A 45 3.18 -2.11 -4.58
N ILE A 46 2.69 -3.21 -5.15
CA ILE A 46 1.37 -3.28 -5.82
C ILE A 46 0.26 -3.06 -4.79
N ALA A 47 0.30 -3.76 -3.65
CA ALA A 47 -0.68 -3.62 -2.58
C ALA A 47 -0.72 -2.18 -2.05
N ASP A 48 0.44 -1.58 -1.79
CA ASP A 48 0.57 -0.25 -1.22
C ASP A 48 0.03 0.83 -2.15
N ARG A 49 0.30 0.70 -3.45
CA ARG A 49 -0.29 1.59 -4.44
C ARG A 49 -1.81 1.47 -4.45
N TYR A 50 -2.38 0.27 -4.41
CA TYR A 50 -3.83 0.09 -4.46
C TYR A 50 -4.52 0.49 -3.14
N PHE A 51 -3.86 0.30 -2.00
CA PHE A 51 -4.27 0.91 -0.73
C PHE A 51 -4.34 2.44 -0.83
N ALA A 52 -3.34 3.08 -1.44
CA ALA A 52 -3.33 4.53 -1.66
C ALA A 52 -4.39 5.00 -2.68
N LEU A 53 -4.89 4.12 -3.55
CA LEU A 53 -6.01 4.42 -4.43
C LEU A 53 -7.37 4.26 -3.74
N GLY A 54 -7.42 3.70 -2.53
CA GLY A 54 -8.61 3.59 -1.70
C GLY A 54 -9.15 2.18 -1.51
N VAL A 55 -8.51 1.15 -2.06
CA VAL A 55 -8.81 -0.24 -1.71
C VAL A 55 -8.55 -0.42 -0.22
N ASN A 56 -9.42 -1.16 0.46
CA ASN A 56 -9.22 -1.49 1.86
C ASN A 56 -9.66 -2.92 2.19
N ARG A 57 -9.91 -3.75 1.17
CA ARG A 57 -10.22 -5.17 1.29
C ARG A 57 -9.58 -5.95 0.15
N ILE A 58 -8.53 -6.69 0.48
CA ILE A 58 -7.83 -7.55 -0.48
C ILE A 58 -8.64 -8.82 -0.73
N VAL A 59 -8.83 -9.17 -2.00
CA VAL A 59 -9.38 -10.45 -2.44
C VAL A 59 -8.35 -11.10 -3.35
N PHE A 60 -7.60 -12.08 -2.84
CA PHE A 60 -6.53 -12.73 -3.62
C PHE A 60 -7.12 -13.43 -4.86
N HIS A 61 -6.60 -13.06 -6.02
CA HIS A 61 -6.64 -13.90 -7.22
C HIS A 61 -5.32 -14.68 -7.28
N THR A 62 -5.27 -15.98 -7.06
CA THR A 62 -6.33 -16.86 -6.50
C THR A 62 -5.73 -17.79 -5.45
N SER A 63 -6.60 -18.46 -4.69
CA SER A 63 -6.25 -19.64 -3.92
C SER A 63 -6.90 -20.86 -4.55
N ASP A 64 -6.29 -21.38 -5.62
CA ASP A 64 -6.81 -22.52 -6.35
C ASP A 64 -6.91 -23.76 -5.46
N HIS A 65 -8.05 -24.45 -5.53
CA HIS A 65 -8.29 -25.65 -4.75
C HIS A 65 -7.25 -26.74 -5.09
N GLN A 66 -6.59 -27.28 -4.05
CA GLN A 66 -5.59 -28.35 -4.18
C GLN A 66 -6.18 -29.66 -3.66
N PRO A 67 -6.77 -30.52 -4.52
CA PRO A 67 -7.43 -31.76 -4.11
C PRO A 67 -6.43 -32.84 -3.65
N PHE A 68 -5.20 -32.82 -4.16
CA PHE A 68 -4.15 -33.76 -3.77
C PHE A 68 -3.44 -33.30 -2.50
N VAL A 69 -3.30 -34.19 -1.51
CA VAL A 69 -2.66 -33.88 -0.21
C VAL A 69 -1.25 -34.47 -0.07
N ASP A 70 -0.80 -35.27 -1.03
CA ASP A 70 0.53 -35.86 -1.03
C ASP A 70 1.62 -34.87 -1.53
N GLN A 71 2.88 -35.26 -1.36
CA GLN A 71 4.03 -34.46 -1.78
C GLN A 71 4.29 -34.55 -3.30
N ALA A 72 3.86 -35.61 -3.96
CA ALA A 72 4.14 -35.84 -5.38
C ALA A 72 3.34 -34.88 -6.28
N HIS A 73 2.22 -34.36 -5.79
CA HIS A 73 1.36 -33.42 -6.51
C HIS A 73 1.59 -31.94 -6.17
N LYS A 74 2.73 -31.57 -5.54
CA LYS A 74 3.10 -30.16 -5.32
C LYS A 74 3.85 -29.59 -6.53
N PRO A 75 3.74 -28.29 -6.87
CA PRO A 75 2.89 -27.29 -6.22
C PRO A 75 1.40 -27.42 -6.54
N GLY A 76 1.04 -28.16 -7.60
CA GLY A 76 -0.34 -28.61 -7.85
C GLY A 76 -1.07 -27.85 -8.94
N ILE A 77 -2.39 -27.83 -8.84
CA ILE A 77 -3.30 -27.31 -9.86
C ILE A 77 -3.30 -25.78 -9.85
N THR A 78 -3.43 -25.16 -11.02
CA THR A 78 -3.53 -23.70 -11.17
C THR A 78 -4.77 -23.29 -11.95
N LEU A 79 -5.16 -22.01 -11.85
CA LEU A 79 -6.10 -21.39 -12.81
C LEU A 79 -5.40 -21.17 -14.16
N GLY A 80 -5.17 -22.27 -14.90
CA GLY A 80 -4.43 -22.21 -16.16
C GLY A 80 -3.09 -21.48 -16.00
N PRO A 81 -2.76 -20.53 -16.89
CA PRO A 81 -1.48 -19.83 -16.82
C PRO A 81 -1.50 -18.57 -15.94
N PHE A 82 -2.59 -18.33 -15.19
CA PHE A 82 -2.76 -17.14 -14.38
C PHE A 82 -2.36 -17.40 -12.92
N GLY A 83 -1.72 -16.42 -12.31
CA GLY A 83 -1.51 -16.39 -10.86
C GLY A 83 -2.35 -15.31 -10.19
N GLN A 84 -2.18 -15.01 -8.91
CA GLN A 84 -1.23 -15.62 -7.99
C GLN A 84 -1.51 -17.09 -7.72
N HIS A 85 -0.44 -17.82 -7.47
CA HIS A 85 -0.52 -19.20 -7.02
C HIS A 85 -0.55 -19.25 -5.48
N TYR A 86 -1.45 -18.47 -4.88
CA TYR A 86 -1.52 -18.24 -3.44
C TYR A 86 -2.28 -19.39 -2.75
N THR A 87 -1.68 -20.56 -2.72
CA THR A 87 -2.29 -21.80 -2.21
C THR A 87 -1.50 -22.35 -1.03
N ARG A 88 -2.04 -23.37 -0.34
CA ARG A 88 -1.30 -24.10 0.71
C ARG A 88 -0.01 -24.78 0.23
N ASN A 89 0.20 -24.86 -1.08
CA ASN A 89 1.36 -25.51 -1.68
C ASN A 89 2.42 -24.51 -2.17
N ILE A 90 2.19 -23.19 -2.11
CA ILE A 90 3.28 -22.24 -2.35
C ILE A 90 4.40 -22.50 -1.33
N THR A 91 5.68 -22.41 -1.75
CA THR A 91 6.82 -22.80 -0.89
C THR A 91 6.81 -22.12 0.47
N TRP A 92 6.28 -20.89 0.52
CA TRP A 92 6.21 -20.06 1.70
C TRP A 92 4.83 -20.00 2.39
N ALA A 93 3.95 -20.98 2.12
CA ALA A 93 2.59 -21.01 2.66
C ALA A 93 2.55 -20.86 4.20
N GLU A 94 3.44 -21.57 4.89
CA GLU A 94 3.53 -21.55 6.36
C GLU A 94 4.00 -20.19 6.92
N GLN A 95 4.72 -19.41 6.12
CA GLN A 95 5.20 -18.08 6.49
C GLN A 95 4.22 -16.95 6.09
N ALA A 96 3.17 -17.28 5.33
CA ALA A 96 2.27 -16.29 4.73
C ALA A 96 1.49 -15.46 5.76
N VAL A 97 1.40 -15.93 7.02
CA VAL A 97 0.76 -15.19 8.12
C VAL A 97 1.35 -13.79 8.32
N ALA A 98 2.65 -13.60 8.10
CA ALA A 98 3.29 -12.29 8.26
C ALA A 98 2.81 -11.28 7.20
N TRP A 99 2.71 -11.74 5.95
CA TRP A 99 2.16 -10.96 4.85
C TRP A 99 0.67 -10.64 5.05
N ASN A 100 -0.12 -11.64 5.44
CA ASN A 100 -1.55 -11.45 5.69
C ASN A 100 -1.82 -10.51 6.87
N THR A 101 -0.99 -10.57 7.91
CA THR A 101 -1.08 -9.66 9.05
C THR A 101 -0.80 -8.22 8.64
N TYR A 102 0.20 -7.99 7.78
CA TYR A 102 0.45 -6.68 7.19
C TYR A 102 -0.77 -6.16 6.42
N LEU A 103 -1.30 -6.96 5.49
CA LEU A 103 -2.49 -6.60 4.70
C LEU A 103 -3.70 -6.31 5.58
N ALA A 104 -3.91 -7.12 6.63
CA ALA A 104 -5.02 -6.96 7.56
C ALA A 104 -4.91 -5.66 8.38
N ARG A 105 -3.72 -5.31 8.87
CA ARG A 105 -3.49 -4.05 9.59
C ARG A 105 -3.69 -2.83 8.70
N CYS A 106 -3.16 -2.87 7.47
CA CYS A 106 -3.41 -1.83 6.48
C CYS A 106 -4.91 -1.68 6.21
N SER A 107 -5.59 -2.79 5.90
CA SER A 107 -7.04 -2.82 5.65
C SER A 107 -7.84 -2.27 6.85
N PHE A 108 -7.47 -2.65 8.08
CA PHE A 108 -8.13 -2.18 9.29
C PHE A 108 -8.08 -0.65 9.42
N LEU A 109 -6.89 -0.05 9.30
CA LEU A 109 -6.72 1.40 9.39
C LEU A 109 -7.40 2.12 8.21
N LEU A 110 -7.34 1.54 7.01
CA LEU A 110 -7.96 2.09 5.81
C LEU A 110 -9.48 1.91 5.74
N GLN A 111 -10.09 1.25 6.73
CA GLN A 111 -11.54 1.17 6.91
C GLN A 111 -12.04 2.15 7.98
N GLN A 112 -11.15 2.86 8.69
CA GLN A 112 -11.56 3.79 9.73
C GLN A 112 -12.06 5.11 9.15
N GLY A 113 -13.19 5.60 9.65
CA GLY A 113 -13.75 6.89 9.28
C GLY A 113 -13.97 7.06 7.77
N LEU A 114 -13.87 8.30 7.30
CA LEU A 114 -14.12 8.69 5.91
C LEU A 114 -12.82 8.96 5.17
N PHE A 115 -12.86 8.76 3.86
CA PHE A 115 -11.80 9.24 2.96
C PHE A 115 -11.78 10.77 2.95
N VAL A 116 -10.59 11.34 2.86
CA VAL A 116 -10.39 12.77 2.68
C VAL A 116 -9.88 13.03 1.27
N GLY A 117 -10.77 13.59 0.43
CA GLY A 117 -10.48 14.05 -0.91
C GLY A 117 -11.00 15.48 -1.10
N ASP A 118 -10.24 16.32 -1.80
CA ASP A 118 -10.64 17.70 -2.05
C ASP A 118 -11.46 17.84 -3.35
N LEU A 119 -11.42 16.85 -4.23
CA LEU A 119 -11.98 16.97 -5.58
C LEU A 119 -13.01 15.86 -5.87
N ALA A 120 -14.12 16.25 -6.47
CA ALA A 120 -15.11 15.35 -7.06
C ALA A 120 -15.05 15.48 -8.59
N TYR A 121 -14.57 14.45 -9.30
CA TYR A 121 -14.53 14.42 -10.75
C TYR A 121 -15.82 13.82 -11.32
N TYR A 122 -16.67 14.66 -11.90
CA TYR A 122 -17.86 14.22 -12.62
C TYR A 122 -17.49 13.84 -14.05
N TYR A 123 -17.58 12.55 -14.37
CA TYR A 123 -17.11 12.00 -15.64
C TYR A 123 -18.16 11.98 -16.77
N GLY A 124 -19.29 12.66 -16.56
CA GLY A 124 -20.32 12.82 -17.58
C GLY A 124 -21.31 11.65 -17.70
N GLU A 125 -22.14 11.73 -18.73
CA GLU A 125 -23.27 10.80 -18.99
C GLU A 125 -23.00 9.88 -20.19
N GLY A 126 -21.75 9.85 -20.65
CA GLY A 126 -21.29 9.11 -21.82
C GLY A 126 -20.82 7.70 -21.48
N ALA A 127 -19.80 7.24 -22.20
CA ALA A 127 -19.18 5.95 -21.94
C ALA A 127 -18.63 5.87 -20.49
N PRO A 128 -18.67 4.69 -19.85
CA PRO A 128 -18.12 4.52 -18.50
C PRO A 128 -16.61 4.75 -18.50
N ILE A 129 -16.06 5.17 -17.35
CA ILE A 129 -14.60 5.45 -17.19
C ILE A 129 -13.76 4.22 -17.56
N SER A 130 -14.21 3.03 -17.16
CA SER A 130 -13.50 1.77 -17.39
C SER A 130 -13.45 1.35 -18.87
N ALA A 131 -14.28 1.91 -19.75
CA ALA A 131 -14.28 1.57 -21.17
C ALA A 131 -13.99 2.79 -22.07
N PRO A 132 -12.77 2.94 -22.65
CA PRO A 132 -11.59 2.10 -22.52
C PRO A 132 -10.42 2.85 -21.86
N PHE A 133 -10.02 2.45 -20.64
CA PHE A 133 -8.70 2.48 -19.96
C PHE A 133 -7.60 3.55 -20.24
N TRP A 134 -7.79 4.56 -21.09
CA TRP A 134 -6.69 5.34 -21.71
C TRP A 134 -6.85 6.85 -21.61
N LYS A 135 -8.02 7.35 -21.22
CA LYS A 135 -8.23 8.80 -21.17
C LYS A 135 -7.72 9.37 -19.85
N LYS A 136 -6.58 10.05 -19.92
CA LYS A 136 -6.13 10.92 -18.84
C LYS A 136 -7.21 11.96 -18.57
N LEU A 137 -7.52 12.18 -17.29
CA LEU A 137 -8.37 13.29 -16.87
C LEU A 137 -7.73 14.60 -17.32
N LYS A 138 -8.52 15.47 -17.93
CA LYS A 138 -8.11 16.81 -18.31
C LYS A 138 -9.17 17.77 -17.79
N PRO A 139 -8.86 18.68 -16.84
CA PRO A 139 -7.55 18.85 -16.20
C PRO A 139 -7.13 17.64 -15.36
N GLU A 140 -5.82 17.43 -15.20
CA GLU A 140 -5.28 16.36 -14.35
C GLU A 140 -5.44 16.72 -12.86
N PRO A 141 -5.73 15.76 -11.97
CA PRO A 141 -5.70 15.97 -10.53
C PRO A 141 -4.29 16.42 -10.09
N PRO A 142 -4.15 17.56 -9.40
CA PRO A 142 -2.85 18.08 -9.02
C PRO A 142 -2.22 17.27 -7.89
N ALA A 143 -0.88 17.33 -7.82
CA ALA A 143 -0.13 16.64 -6.76
C ALA A 143 -0.51 17.18 -5.37
N GLY A 144 -0.51 16.29 -4.38
CA GLY A 144 -0.83 16.63 -2.99
C GLY A 144 -2.31 16.79 -2.69
N TYR A 145 -3.19 16.52 -3.66
CA TYR A 145 -4.64 16.43 -3.46
C TYR A 145 -5.15 15.04 -3.83
N ASN A 146 -6.28 14.67 -3.24
CA ASN A 146 -6.95 13.41 -3.50
C ASN A 146 -8.37 13.66 -4.02
N TYR A 147 -8.94 12.67 -4.72
CA TYR A 147 -10.18 12.84 -5.45
C TYR A 147 -10.98 11.55 -5.57
N ASP A 148 -12.29 11.72 -5.77
CA ASP A 148 -13.21 10.65 -6.18
C ASP A 148 -13.80 10.92 -7.56
N TYR A 149 -14.13 9.84 -8.26
CA TYR A 149 -15.08 9.89 -9.37
C TYR A 149 -16.52 9.99 -8.85
N VAL A 150 -17.34 10.83 -9.50
CA VAL A 150 -18.76 11.01 -9.19
C VAL A 150 -19.58 10.75 -10.44
N ASN A 151 -20.65 9.96 -10.30
CA ASN A 151 -21.58 9.65 -11.39
C ASN A 151 -22.83 10.55 -11.36
N THR A 152 -23.69 10.42 -12.38
CA THR A 152 -24.90 11.23 -12.54
C THR A 152 -25.90 11.04 -11.40
N ASP A 153 -26.05 9.81 -10.90
CA ASP A 153 -26.95 9.52 -9.79
C ASP A 153 -26.53 10.26 -8.51
N VAL A 154 -25.26 10.17 -8.12
CA VAL A 154 -24.73 10.88 -6.96
C VAL A 154 -24.82 12.39 -7.15
N LEU A 155 -24.49 12.89 -8.35
CA LEU A 155 -24.59 14.32 -8.66
C LEU A 155 -26.01 14.84 -8.48
N LEU A 156 -27.02 14.17 -9.02
CA LEU A 156 -28.41 14.61 -8.98
C LEU A 156 -29.03 14.42 -7.59
N ASN A 157 -28.85 13.23 -7.02
CA ASN A 157 -29.69 12.74 -5.93
C ASN A 157 -29.03 12.82 -4.55
N ARG A 158 -27.70 13.02 -4.47
CA ARG A 158 -26.98 12.98 -3.19
C ARG A 158 -26.12 14.20 -2.92
N LEU A 159 -25.53 14.82 -3.94
CA LEU A 159 -24.69 16.01 -3.76
C LEU A 159 -25.54 17.23 -3.37
N SER A 160 -25.05 17.93 -2.35
CA SER A 160 -25.56 19.21 -1.87
C SER A 160 -24.40 20.12 -1.48
N VAL A 161 -24.70 21.37 -1.15
CA VAL A 161 -23.68 22.34 -0.69
C VAL A 161 -23.93 22.72 0.77
N LYS A 162 -22.88 22.65 1.58
CA LYS A 162 -22.85 23.13 2.95
C LYS A 162 -21.52 23.82 3.21
N ASP A 163 -21.57 25.06 3.72
CA ASP A 163 -20.39 25.85 4.09
C ASP A 163 -19.36 25.97 2.95
N GLY A 164 -19.85 26.19 1.71
CA GLY A 164 -19.03 26.29 0.50
C GLY A 164 -18.38 24.98 0.04
N ARG A 165 -18.78 23.83 0.62
CA ARG A 165 -18.29 22.50 0.26
C ARG A 165 -19.40 21.68 -0.37
N LEU A 166 -19.02 20.80 -1.29
CA LEU A 166 -19.88 19.72 -1.77
C LEU A 166 -19.93 18.66 -0.69
N VAL A 167 -21.13 18.20 -0.30
CA VAL A 167 -21.32 17.22 0.77
C VAL A 167 -22.31 16.13 0.35
N LEU A 168 -22.06 14.92 0.87
CA LEU A 168 -22.98 13.80 0.86
C LEU A 168 -23.54 13.58 2.27
N SER A 169 -24.68 12.91 2.38
CA SER A 169 -25.39 12.71 3.66
C SER A 169 -24.61 11.87 4.69
N ASP A 170 -23.64 11.08 4.24
CA ASP A 170 -22.77 10.25 5.08
C ASP A 170 -21.52 11.01 5.59
N GLY A 171 -21.37 12.29 5.25
CA GLY A 171 -20.29 13.15 5.71
C GLY A 171 -19.12 13.27 4.72
N MET A 172 -19.11 12.51 3.63
CA MET A 172 -18.13 12.74 2.55
C MET A 172 -18.26 14.17 2.03
N SER A 173 -17.11 14.80 1.77
CA SER A 173 -17.11 16.21 1.41
C SER A 173 -15.92 16.63 0.55
N TYR A 174 -16.18 17.44 -0.47
CA TYR A 174 -15.21 17.91 -1.46
C TYR A 174 -15.17 19.44 -1.53
N ARG A 175 -14.03 20.00 -1.95
CA ARG A 175 -13.82 21.45 -2.16
C ARG A 175 -14.33 21.90 -3.53
N ALA A 176 -14.16 21.09 -4.57
CA ALA A 176 -14.57 21.46 -5.92
C ALA A 176 -15.13 20.27 -6.72
N LEU A 177 -16.08 20.57 -7.60
CA LEU A 177 -16.57 19.67 -8.64
C LEU A 177 -15.78 19.95 -9.92
N VAL A 178 -15.16 18.93 -10.49
CA VAL A 178 -14.39 19.04 -11.73
C VAL A 178 -15.09 18.25 -12.83
N LEU A 179 -15.41 18.92 -13.93
CA LEU A 179 -15.85 18.30 -15.17
C LEU A 179 -14.69 18.29 -16.15
N PRO A 180 -14.26 17.12 -16.62
CA PRO A 180 -13.25 17.04 -17.67
C PRO A 180 -13.63 17.86 -18.91
N GLU A 181 -12.63 18.33 -19.65
CA GLU A 181 -12.78 19.21 -20.83
C GLU A 181 -13.69 18.65 -21.92
N ASP A 182 -13.78 17.32 -22.01
CA ASP A 182 -14.65 16.62 -22.96
C ASP A 182 -16.09 16.42 -22.47
N VAL A 183 -16.38 16.77 -21.21
CA VAL A 183 -17.73 16.79 -20.66
C VAL A 183 -18.35 18.16 -20.97
N ASP A 184 -18.52 18.43 -22.27
CA ASP A 184 -19.10 19.68 -22.81
C ASP A 184 -20.56 19.54 -23.25
N ARG A 185 -21.16 18.36 -23.03
CA ARG A 185 -22.58 18.07 -23.27
C ARG A 185 -23.20 17.46 -22.02
N LEU A 186 -24.27 18.07 -21.54
CA LEU A 186 -24.94 17.70 -20.30
C LEU A 186 -26.45 17.67 -20.51
N THR A 187 -27.14 16.65 -20.02
CA THR A 187 -28.60 16.68 -19.97
C THR A 187 -29.09 17.84 -19.11
N LEU A 188 -30.33 18.30 -19.37
CA LEU A 188 -30.93 19.39 -18.60
C LEU A 188 -30.99 19.12 -17.09
N PRO A 189 -31.36 17.91 -16.59
CA PRO A 189 -31.31 17.63 -15.16
C PRO A 189 -29.94 17.89 -14.54
N VAL A 190 -28.87 17.45 -15.20
CA VAL A 190 -27.50 17.66 -14.72
C VAL A 190 -27.11 19.13 -14.77
N LEU A 191 -27.42 19.82 -15.87
CA LEU A 191 -27.08 21.23 -16.01
C LEU A 191 -27.82 22.10 -14.99
N ARG A 192 -29.11 21.83 -14.74
CA ARG A 192 -29.90 22.48 -13.67
C ARG A 192 -29.31 22.18 -12.30
N LYS A 193 -28.93 20.93 -12.04
CA LYS A 193 -28.30 20.57 -10.76
C LYS A 193 -26.98 21.30 -10.54
N ILE A 194 -26.13 21.41 -11.57
CA ILE A 194 -24.87 22.16 -11.48
C ILE A 194 -25.15 23.63 -11.21
N ARG A 195 -26.10 24.26 -11.91
CA ARG A 195 -26.54 25.64 -11.62
C ARG A 195 -26.92 25.78 -10.15
N ASP A 196 -27.76 24.89 -9.63
CA ASP A 196 -28.25 24.95 -8.26
C ASP A 196 -27.11 24.76 -7.23
N LEU A 197 -26.15 23.86 -7.51
CA LEU A 197 -24.95 23.68 -6.68
C LEU A 197 -24.06 24.92 -6.68
N VAL A 198 -23.81 25.52 -7.85
CA VAL A 198 -23.03 26.78 -7.95
C VAL A 198 -23.75 27.89 -7.21
N ALA A 199 -25.05 28.11 -7.45
CA ALA A 199 -25.83 29.12 -6.76
C ALA A 199 -25.78 28.97 -5.23
N ALA A 200 -25.75 27.73 -4.73
CA ALA A 200 -25.66 27.41 -3.31
C ALA A 200 -24.25 27.60 -2.70
N GLY A 201 -23.19 27.74 -3.50
CA GLY A 201 -21.83 27.98 -3.03
C GLY A 201 -20.76 27.03 -3.53
N ALA A 202 -21.06 26.12 -4.47
CA ALA A 202 -20.05 25.21 -5.01
C ALA A 202 -19.00 25.94 -5.86
N VAL A 203 -17.76 25.45 -5.81
CA VAL A 203 -16.73 25.74 -6.79
C VAL A 203 -16.76 24.66 -7.86
N VAL A 204 -16.91 25.06 -9.12
CA VAL A 204 -16.96 24.15 -10.28
C VAL A 204 -15.84 24.49 -11.24
N VAL A 205 -15.06 23.50 -11.66
CA VAL A 205 -14.06 23.62 -12.74
C VAL A 205 -14.62 22.86 -13.94
N ALA A 206 -15.07 23.56 -14.98
CA ALA A 206 -15.80 22.93 -16.07
C ALA A 206 -15.79 23.78 -17.35
N PRO A 207 -15.72 23.15 -18.54
CA PRO A 207 -15.97 23.84 -19.80
C PRO A 207 -17.41 24.36 -19.86
N LYS A 208 -17.66 25.41 -20.64
CA LYS A 208 -19.02 25.90 -20.87
C LYS A 208 -19.82 24.86 -21.67
N PRO A 209 -20.96 24.35 -21.17
CA PRO A 209 -21.75 23.33 -21.86
C PRO A 209 -22.28 23.85 -23.20
N ARG A 210 -22.20 23.01 -24.24
CA ARG A 210 -22.59 23.36 -25.61
C ARG A 210 -24.05 23.09 -25.90
N ARG A 211 -24.53 21.90 -25.54
CA ARG A 211 -25.92 21.43 -25.74
C ARG A 211 -26.18 20.11 -24.99
N PRO A 212 -27.45 19.73 -24.77
CA PRO A 212 -27.79 18.40 -24.30
C PRO A 212 -27.38 17.30 -25.29
N PRO A 213 -27.00 16.10 -24.81
CA PRO A 213 -26.69 14.95 -25.67
C PRO A 213 -27.95 14.19 -26.14
N SER A 214 -29.12 14.46 -25.54
CA SER A 214 -30.40 13.79 -25.82
C SER A 214 -31.35 14.68 -26.65
N LEU A 215 -32.27 14.05 -27.39
CA LEU A 215 -33.37 14.73 -28.11
C LEU A 215 -34.61 14.98 -27.23
N THR A 216 -34.57 14.57 -25.97
CA THR A 216 -35.70 14.77 -25.04
C THR A 216 -35.97 16.26 -24.83
N GLY A 217 -37.14 16.73 -25.24
CA GLY A 217 -37.54 18.14 -25.11
C GLY A 217 -37.01 19.07 -26.20
N TYR A 218 -36.42 18.54 -27.28
CA TYR A 218 -35.94 19.36 -28.41
C TYR A 218 -37.09 20.08 -29.14
N PRO A 219 -36.92 21.33 -29.60
CA PRO A 219 -35.74 22.19 -29.47
C PRO A 219 -35.64 22.99 -28.17
N ALA A 220 -36.73 23.07 -27.38
CA ALA A 220 -36.79 23.90 -26.16
C ALA A 220 -35.68 23.55 -25.14
N SER A 221 -35.25 22.28 -25.11
CA SER A 221 -34.15 21.84 -24.26
C SER A 221 -32.81 22.51 -24.57
N ASP A 222 -32.55 22.82 -25.84
CA ASP A 222 -31.31 23.47 -26.27
C ASP A 222 -31.32 24.95 -25.88
N ASP A 223 -32.49 25.59 -25.96
CA ASP A 223 -32.67 26.99 -25.55
C ASP A 223 -32.49 27.15 -24.05
N GLU A 224 -33.08 26.26 -23.25
CA GLU A 224 -32.90 26.27 -21.80
C GLU A 224 -31.45 25.96 -21.41
N ALA A 225 -30.81 24.98 -22.05
CA ALA A 225 -29.41 24.67 -21.78
C ALA A 225 -28.50 25.88 -22.07
N ARG A 226 -28.77 26.60 -23.16
CA ARG A 226 -28.05 27.84 -23.51
C ARG A 226 -28.31 28.94 -22.49
N ALA A 227 -29.54 29.08 -22.00
CA ALA A 227 -29.88 30.05 -20.97
C ALA A 227 -29.10 29.77 -19.66
N ILE A 228 -29.11 28.53 -19.18
CA ILE A 228 -28.35 28.14 -17.98
C ILE A 228 -26.85 28.32 -18.18
N ALA A 229 -26.32 27.92 -19.35
CA ALA A 229 -24.89 28.09 -19.64
C ALA A 229 -24.48 29.58 -19.63
N ASN A 230 -25.31 30.47 -20.18
CA ASN A 230 -25.06 31.91 -20.14
C ASN A 230 -25.21 32.51 -18.74
N GLU A 231 -26.18 32.03 -17.95
CA GLU A 231 -26.38 32.44 -16.57
C GLU A 231 -25.21 32.06 -15.66
N VAL A 232 -24.74 30.81 -15.77
CA VAL A 232 -23.77 30.22 -14.83
C VAL A 232 -22.33 30.49 -15.24
N TRP A 233 -21.98 30.36 -16.52
CA TRP A 233 -20.62 30.64 -17.01
C TRP A 233 -20.43 32.11 -17.44
N GLY A 234 -21.51 32.87 -17.67
CA GLY A 234 -21.39 34.25 -18.14
C GLY A 234 -20.52 34.36 -19.40
N SER A 235 -19.55 35.28 -19.33
CA SER A 235 -18.56 35.56 -20.38
C SER A 235 -17.33 34.65 -20.35
N VAL A 236 -17.28 33.63 -19.49
CA VAL A 236 -16.14 32.70 -19.39
C VAL A 236 -15.94 31.97 -20.72
N ASP A 237 -14.73 32.06 -21.25
CA ASP A 237 -14.32 31.51 -22.55
C ASP A 237 -13.18 30.48 -22.45
N GLY A 238 -12.68 30.24 -21.23
CA GLY A 238 -11.59 29.32 -20.98
C GLY A 238 -10.20 29.86 -21.32
N LYS A 239 -10.09 31.14 -21.73
CA LYS A 239 -8.86 31.75 -22.25
C LYS A 239 -8.60 33.12 -21.64
N SER A 240 -9.46 34.09 -21.95
CA SER A 240 -9.30 35.49 -21.52
C SER A 240 -10.10 35.77 -20.24
N ILE A 241 -11.26 35.13 -20.12
CA ILE A 241 -12.12 35.18 -18.93
C ILE A 241 -12.26 33.75 -18.44
N THR A 242 -11.65 33.49 -17.29
CA THR A 242 -11.49 32.13 -16.76
C THR A 242 -12.35 31.83 -15.54
N ARG A 243 -13.07 32.83 -15.03
CA ARG A 243 -13.91 32.72 -13.84
C ARG A 243 -15.20 33.53 -13.99
N HIS A 244 -16.29 33.00 -13.46
CA HIS A 244 -17.53 33.73 -13.23
C HIS A 244 -18.09 33.38 -11.84
N ASP A 245 -18.56 34.40 -11.13
CA ASP A 245 -19.22 34.23 -9.83
C ASP A 245 -20.74 34.15 -10.09
N HIS A 246 -21.39 33.12 -9.55
CA HIS A 246 -22.82 32.91 -9.71
C HIS A 246 -23.47 32.46 -8.40
N GLY A 247 -24.44 33.23 -7.92
CA GLY A 247 -24.99 33.07 -6.58
C GLY A 247 -23.88 33.20 -5.52
N LYS A 248 -23.73 32.16 -4.68
CA LYS A 248 -22.66 32.10 -3.67
C LYS A 248 -21.40 31.37 -4.14
N GLY A 249 -21.46 30.73 -5.31
CA GLY A 249 -20.40 29.87 -5.82
C GLY A 249 -19.72 30.48 -7.04
N LYS A 250 -18.89 29.65 -7.68
CA LYS A 250 -17.97 30.09 -8.73
C LYS A 250 -17.80 29.01 -9.77
N VAL A 251 -17.64 29.41 -11.01
CA VAL A 251 -17.26 28.53 -12.11
C VAL A 251 -15.94 28.99 -12.69
N TYR A 252 -15.05 28.02 -12.93
CA TYR A 252 -13.74 28.19 -13.52
C TYR A 252 -13.62 27.38 -14.82
N TRP A 253 -13.00 27.95 -15.84
CA TRP A 253 -12.63 27.25 -17.07
C TRP A 253 -11.30 27.80 -17.58
N GLY A 254 -10.35 26.92 -17.92
CA GLY A 254 -9.02 27.28 -18.43
C GLY A 254 -7.88 27.01 -17.45
N PRO A 255 -7.88 27.59 -16.23
CA PRO A 255 -6.85 27.35 -15.23
C PRO A 255 -6.77 25.89 -14.81
N SER A 256 -5.59 25.47 -14.39
CA SER A 256 -5.38 24.18 -13.75
C SER A 256 -6.15 24.09 -12.44
N VAL A 257 -6.47 22.86 -12.02
CA VAL A 257 -7.14 22.64 -10.73
C VAL A 257 -6.28 23.11 -9.56
N GLU A 258 -4.95 23.07 -9.68
CA GLU A 258 -4.03 23.61 -8.66
C GLU A 258 -4.18 25.12 -8.48
N GLU A 259 -4.22 25.88 -9.58
CA GLU A 259 -4.42 27.33 -9.56
C GLU A 259 -5.78 27.70 -8.97
N VAL A 260 -6.83 26.94 -9.33
CA VAL A 260 -8.17 27.14 -8.75
C VAL A 260 -8.15 26.88 -7.24
N LEU A 261 -7.60 25.76 -6.78
CA LEU A 261 -7.52 25.43 -5.36
C LEU A 261 -6.70 26.46 -4.58
N ALA A 262 -5.58 26.93 -5.14
CA ALA A 262 -4.79 28.00 -4.54
C ALA A 262 -5.57 29.33 -4.44
N GLY A 263 -6.32 29.70 -5.49
CA GLY A 263 -7.20 30.88 -5.49
C GLY A 263 -8.34 30.78 -4.47
N GLU A 264 -8.84 29.56 -4.23
CA GLU A 264 -9.80 29.24 -3.16
C GLU A 264 -9.15 29.00 -1.80
N LYS A 265 -7.85 29.29 -1.65
CA LYS A 265 -7.05 29.17 -0.42
C LYS A 265 -7.05 27.74 0.17
N VAL A 266 -7.11 26.75 -0.70
CA VAL A 266 -6.98 25.33 -0.34
C VAL A 266 -5.53 24.94 -0.56
N ALA A 267 -4.79 24.69 0.53
CA ALA A 267 -3.44 24.15 0.45
C ALA A 267 -3.47 22.64 0.15
N PRO A 268 -2.41 22.05 -0.45
CA PRO A 268 -2.31 20.59 -0.63
C PRO A 268 -2.45 19.83 0.69
N ASP A 269 -3.10 18.67 0.65
CA ASP A 269 -3.31 17.82 1.84
C ASP A 269 -1.98 17.19 2.31
N LEU A 270 -1.20 16.65 1.37
CA LEU A 270 0.15 16.15 1.63
C LEU A 270 1.14 16.75 0.64
N GLN A 271 2.25 17.28 1.15
CA GLN A 271 3.41 17.69 0.36
C GLN A 271 4.64 16.93 0.82
N HIS A 272 5.62 16.77 -0.05
CA HIS A 272 6.92 16.21 0.35
C HIS A 272 8.06 16.76 -0.51
N ASN A 273 9.27 16.74 0.05
CA ASN A 273 10.48 16.96 -0.75
C ASN A 273 10.73 15.77 -1.70
N ARG A 274 11.61 15.95 -2.69
CA ARG A 274 12.06 14.87 -3.58
C ARG A 274 13.56 14.67 -3.40
N PRO A 275 13.99 13.76 -2.48
CA PRO A 275 15.40 13.48 -2.27
C PRO A 275 16.11 13.02 -3.54
N GLN A 276 15.39 12.33 -4.43
CA GLN A 276 15.84 11.88 -5.75
C GLN A 276 14.85 12.35 -6.82
N ILE A 277 15.31 12.47 -8.07
CA ILE A 277 14.48 12.93 -9.19
C ILE A 277 13.29 12.00 -9.47
N ASP A 278 13.48 10.70 -9.24
CA ASP A 278 12.49 9.65 -9.41
C ASP A 278 11.81 9.25 -8.09
N THR A 279 11.99 10.00 -6.99
CA THR A 279 11.27 9.74 -5.74
C THR A 279 9.76 9.65 -6.03
N SER A 280 9.17 8.49 -5.74
CA SER A 280 7.76 8.19 -6.00
C SER A 280 7.11 7.69 -4.73
N LEU A 281 6.22 8.49 -4.17
CA LEU A 281 5.43 8.16 -2.99
C LEU A 281 3.96 8.01 -3.37
N VAL A 282 3.30 7.05 -2.74
CA VAL A 282 1.84 6.88 -2.76
C VAL A 282 1.28 7.18 -1.39
N TRP A 283 0.09 7.79 -1.32
CA TRP A 283 -0.52 8.12 -0.04
C TRP A 283 -2.05 8.20 -0.13
N ILE A 284 -2.71 8.02 1.02
CA ILE A 284 -4.14 8.25 1.20
C ILE A 284 -4.40 8.78 2.61
N HIS A 285 -5.41 9.62 2.74
CA HIS A 285 -5.82 10.21 4.00
C HIS A 285 -7.24 9.74 4.39
N ARG A 286 -7.37 9.27 5.63
CA ARG A 286 -8.65 9.00 6.27
C ARG A 286 -8.81 9.82 7.54
N ARG A 287 -10.06 10.20 7.85
CA ARG A 287 -10.40 10.90 9.08
C ARG A 287 -11.51 10.19 9.82
N THR A 288 -11.28 9.88 11.09
CA THR A 288 -12.25 9.27 12.01
C THR A 288 -12.41 10.15 13.25
N GLY A 289 -13.53 10.87 13.34
CA GLY A 289 -13.71 11.94 14.33
C GLY A 289 -12.60 12.99 14.20
N ASP A 290 -11.85 13.21 15.29
CA ASP A 290 -10.69 14.10 15.33
C ASP A 290 -9.36 13.36 15.15
N THR A 291 -9.35 12.17 14.56
CA THR A 291 -8.11 11.46 14.21
C THR A 291 -7.87 11.49 12.71
N ASP A 292 -6.71 12.00 12.29
CA ASP A 292 -6.23 11.97 10.91
C ASP A 292 -5.25 10.80 10.75
N ILE A 293 -5.44 10.01 9.70
CA ILE A 293 -4.68 8.79 9.41
C ILE A 293 -4.18 8.89 7.97
N TYR A 294 -2.88 9.09 7.81
CA TYR A 294 -2.23 9.09 6.49
C TYR A 294 -1.46 7.79 6.30
N PHE A 295 -1.78 7.04 5.25
CA PHE A 295 -0.87 6.00 4.75
C PHE A 295 0.12 6.65 3.79
N VAL A 296 1.41 6.36 3.94
CA VAL A 296 2.48 6.83 3.04
C VAL A 296 3.37 5.64 2.68
N GLY A 297 3.54 5.37 1.39
CA GLY A 297 4.33 4.26 0.87
C GLY A 297 5.36 4.71 -0.16
N ASN A 298 6.59 4.22 -0.03
CA ASN A 298 7.65 4.37 -1.01
C ASN A 298 7.44 3.35 -2.15
N GLN A 299 7.51 3.79 -3.40
CA GLN A 299 7.42 2.91 -4.57
C GLN A 299 8.79 2.53 -5.14
N GLN A 300 9.88 3.04 -4.56
CA GLN A 300 11.25 2.76 -5.02
C GLN A 300 11.88 1.56 -4.31
N PRO A 301 12.76 0.79 -4.98
CA PRO A 301 13.47 -0.36 -4.41
C PRO A 301 14.67 0.05 -3.53
N ARG A 302 14.72 1.31 -3.09
CA ARG A 302 15.76 1.89 -2.22
C ARG A 302 15.11 2.65 -1.07
N ALA A 303 15.86 2.87 0.00
CA ALA A 303 15.38 3.72 1.09
C ALA A 303 15.31 5.19 0.67
N GLU A 304 14.32 5.91 1.19
CA GLU A 304 14.10 7.35 0.96
C GLU A 304 13.91 8.05 2.31
N ASP A 305 14.67 9.12 2.54
CA ASP A 305 14.50 10.01 3.70
C ASP A 305 13.73 11.27 3.25
N VAL A 306 12.43 11.31 3.53
CA VAL A 306 11.50 12.35 3.04
C VAL A 306 11.02 13.26 4.16
N LEU A 307 10.84 14.53 3.86
CA LEU A 307 10.15 15.50 4.71
C LEU A 307 8.72 15.63 4.20
N ALA A 308 7.78 15.00 4.89
CA ALA A 308 6.36 15.02 4.54
C ALA A 308 5.62 16.08 5.37
N SER A 309 4.88 16.97 4.71
CA SER A 309 4.10 18.04 5.34
C SER A 309 2.60 17.79 5.16
N PHE A 310 1.89 17.65 6.27
CA PHE A 310 0.48 17.26 6.34
C PHE A 310 -0.40 18.46 6.70
N ARG A 311 -1.57 18.57 6.08
CA ARG A 311 -2.57 19.61 6.35
C ARG A 311 -3.40 19.28 7.61
N VAL A 312 -2.69 19.16 8.72
CA VAL A 312 -3.22 18.88 10.06
C VAL A 312 -2.69 19.94 11.02
N GLU A 313 -3.45 20.27 12.06
CA GLU A 313 -3.08 21.30 13.04
C GLU A 313 -3.13 20.78 14.47
N GLY A 314 -2.28 21.33 15.34
CA GLY A 314 -2.38 21.20 16.80
C GLY A 314 -2.17 19.78 17.36
N LYS A 315 -1.70 18.82 16.56
CA LYS A 315 -1.55 17.41 16.96
C LYS A 315 -0.11 16.94 16.92
N GLU A 316 0.21 15.93 17.71
CA GLU A 316 1.48 15.22 17.61
C GLU A 316 1.42 14.08 16.58
N ALA A 317 2.55 13.80 15.94
CA ALA A 317 2.68 12.71 14.97
C ALA A 317 3.14 11.40 15.64
N GLU A 318 2.40 10.32 15.43
CA GLU A 318 2.83 8.94 15.70
C GLU A 318 3.07 8.19 14.38
N LEU A 319 4.08 7.30 14.35
CA LEU A 319 4.32 6.38 13.25
C LEU A 319 3.84 4.98 13.64
N TRP A 320 2.87 4.47 12.88
CA TRP A 320 2.31 3.14 13.08
C TRP A 320 2.83 2.24 11.96
N ARG A 321 3.55 1.18 12.33
CA ARG A 321 4.25 0.26 11.42
C ARG A 321 3.37 -0.94 11.12
N PRO A 322 2.74 -1.06 9.94
CA PRO A 322 1.82 -2.16 9.65
C PRO A 322 2.51 -3.53 9.58
N ASP A 323 3.80 -3.60 9.26
CA ASP A 323 4.56 -4.84 9.17
C ASP A 323 4.83 -5.46 10.56
N THR A 324 5.16 -4.62 11.56
CA THR A 324 5.48 -5.09 12.92
C THR A 324 4.31 -4.92 13.90
N GLY A 325 3.41 -3.98 13.66
CA GLY A 325 2.37 -3.53 14.59
C GLY A 325 2.87 -2.51 15.61
N ALA A 326 4.12 -2.03 15.49
CA ALA A 326 4.68 -1.04 16.40
C ALA A 326 4.01 0.34 16.24
N ILE A 327 3.85 1.04 17.35
CA ILE A 327 3.45 2.45 17.42
C ILE A 327 4.59 3.22 18.06
N GLU A 328 5.09 4.23 17.36
CA GLU A 328 6.30 4.96 17.72
C GLU A 328 6.02 6.47 17.71
N PRO A 329 6.57 7.25 18.66
CA PRO A 329 6.55 8.70 18.53
C PRO A 329 7.42 9.12 17.34
N SER A 330 7.02 10.18 16.63
CA SER A 330 7.83 10.80 15.57
C SER A 330 8.40 12.15 15.98
N SER A 331 9.55 12.53 15.42
CA SER A 331 9.89 13.94 15.31
C SER A 331 8.84 14.67 14.47
N TYR A 332 8.55 15.92 14.79
CA TYR A 332 7.66 16.77 14.00
C TYR A 332 7.91 18.25 14.28
N ALA A 333 7.51 19.12 13.34
CA ALA A 333 7.42 20.57 13.51
C ALA A 333 6.05 21.07 13.04
N ILE A 334 5.41 21.92 13.83
CA ILE A 334 4.11 22.55 13.56
C ILE A 334 4.37 23.99 13.12
N GLU A 335 4.08 24.28 11.86
CA GLU A 335 4.32 25.60 11.26
C GLU A 335 3.22 25.92 10.25
N SER A 336 2.70 27.15 10.28
CA SER A 336 1.77 27.68 9.26
C SER A 336 0.56 26.78 8.97
N GLY A 337 -0.07 26.23 10.02
CA GLY A 337 -1.26 25.37 9.88
C GLY A 337 -0.97 23.96 9.33
N ARG A 338 0.29 23.52 9.40
CA ARG A 338 0.73 22.20 8.92
C ARG A 338 1.65 21.52 9.92
N ILE A 339 1.77 20.21 9.80
CA ILE A 339 2.76 19.41 10.55
C ILE A 339 3.73 18.79 9.56
N THR A 340 5.02 19.06 9.72
CA THR A 340 6.09 18.43 8.94
C THR A 340 6.72 17.30 9.74
N VAL A 341 6.82 16.11 9.14
CA VAL A 341 7.33 14.88 9.75
C VAL A 341 8.45 14.31 8.87
N PRO A 342 9.68 14.14 9.39
CA PRO A 342 10.72 13.39 8.71
C PRO A 342 10.39 11.89 8.72
N LEU A 343 10.32 11.29 7.55
CA LEU A 343 10.03 9.87 7.37
C LEU A 343 11.22 9.19 6.69
N ARG A 344 11.75 8.15 7.32
CA ARG A 344 12.61 7.17 6.65
C ARG A 344 11.75 6.02 6.18
N LEU A 345 11.65 5.85 4.87
CA LEU A 345 10.91 4.75 4.23
C LEU A 345 11.90 3.80 3.60
N ASP A 346 11.91 2.54 4.06
CA ASP A 346 12.72 1.47 3.50
C ASP A 346 12.40 1.19 2.02
N PRO A 347 13.20 0.36 1.30
CA PRO A 347 12.83 -0.16 -0.02
C PRO A 347 11.40 -0.70 -0.04
N HIS A 348 10.54 -0.11 -0.88
CA HIS A 348 9.11 -0.39 -0.91
C HIS A 348 8.42 -0.33 0.47
N GLY A 349 8.97 0.43 1.41
CA GLY A 349 8.49 0.57 2.79
C GLY A 349 7.28 1.49 2.89
N SER A 350 6.44 1.27 3.89
CA SER A 350 5.24 2.07 4.13
C SER A 350 4.98 2.27 5.63
N VAL A 351 4.27 3.34 5.95
CA VAL A 351 3.95 3.72 7.32
C VAL A 351 2.58 4.41 7.38
N PHE A 352 1.90 4.29 8.51
CA PHE A 352 0.80 5.18 8.83
C PHE A 352 1.30 6.32 9.72
N VAL A 353 1.11 7.56 9.28
CA VAL A 353 1.32 8.76 10.11
C VAL A 353 -0.03 9.14 10.71
N VAL A 354 -0.13 9.02 12.03
CA VAL A 354 -1.39 9.17 12.76
C VAL A 354 -1.33 10.39 13.67
N PHE A 355 -2.35 11.24 13.56
CA PHE A 355 -2.53 12.44 14.36
C PHE A 355 -3.83 12.32 15.17
N ARG A 356 -3.72 11.82 16.41
CA ARG A 356 -4.89 11.55 17.28
C ARG A 356 -4.85 12.26 18.64
N ARG A 357 -3.71 12.86 19.00
CA ARG A 357 -3.51 13.55 20.28
C ARG A 357 -3.05 14.97 20.02
N ALA A 358 -3.49 15.89 20.88
CA ALA A 358 -2.99 17.25 20.88
C ALA A 358 -1.47 17.27 21.14
N ALA A 359 -0.76 18.12 20.41
CA ALA A 359 0.66 18.33 20.65
C ALA A 359 0.86 19.16 21.93
N SER A 360 1.80 18.76 22.78
CA SER A 360 2.21 19.54 23.96
C SER A 360 3.23 20.65 23.63
N SER A 361 3.84 20.58 22.45
CA SER A 361 4.87 21.51 21.95
C SER A 361 4.74 21.66 20.43
N PRO A 362 5.03 22.85 19.86
CA PRO A 362 5.05 23.05 18.40
C PRO A 362 6.14 22.22 17.70
N MET A 363 7.10 21.66 18.43
CA MET A 363 8.12 20.79 17.85
C MET A 363 8.47 19.65 18.81
N ARG A 364 8.74 18.47 18.25
CA ARG A 364 9.43 17.37 18.92
C ARG A 364 10.61 16.94 18.04
N SER A 365 11.80 16.93 18.61
CA SER A 365 12.99 16.38 17.95
C SER A 365 13.47 15.14 18.69
N LEU A 366 13.41 14.00 18.02
CA LEU A 366 13.98 12.75 18.49
C LEU A 366 15.39 12.61 17.90
N PRO A 367 16.37 12.10 18.67
CA PRO A 367 17.70 11.85 18.15
C PRO A 367 17.64 10.85 16.99
N PRO A 368 18.47 11.04 15.94
CA PRO A 368 18.51 10.12 14.82
C PRO A 368 18.94 8.73 15.29
N PRO A 369 18.41 7.65 14.69
CA PRO A 369 18.86 6.31 15.03
C PRO A 369 20.34 6.16 14.66
N THR A 370 21.15 5.67 15.59
CA THR A 370 22.55 5.32 15.33
C THR A 370 22.72 3.81 15.38
N ALA A 371 23.57 3.29 14.50
CA ALA A 371 23.92 1.88 14.40
C ALA A 371 25.45 1.72 14.48
N THR A 372 25.92 0.81 15.32
CA THR A 372 27.33 0.44 15.40
C THR A 372 27.47 -1.05 15.19
N THR A 373 28.16 -1.44 14.11
CA THR A 373 28.44 -2.85 13.82
C THR A 373 29.22 -3.48 14.96
N LEU A 374 28.69 -4.58 15.50
CA LEU A 374 29.33 -5.38 16.54
C LEU A 374 30.18 -6.48 15.92
N THR A 375 29.61 -7.19 14.94
CA THR A 375 30.33 -8.23 14.19
C THR A 375 29.61 -8.55 12.87
N THR A 376 30.37 -9.08 11.90
CA THR A 376 29.85 -9.71 10.69
C THR A 376 30.03 -11.22 10.82
N LEU A 377 28.95 -11.98 10.66
CA LEU A 377 28.93 -13.44 10.84
C LEU A 377 29.48 -14.18 9.60
N ALA A 378 30.76 -13.96 9.30
CA ALA A 378 31.49 -14.57 8.20
C ALA A 378 31.87 -16.05 8.45
N GLY A 379 32.44 -16.70 7.46
CA GLY A 379 32.90 -18.10 7.54
C GLY A 379 31.77 -19.13 7.44
N PRO A 380 32.04 -20.40 7.80
CA PRO A 380 31.18 -21.52 7.43
C PRO A 380 29.81 -21.48 8.10
N TRP A 381 28.80 -21.88 7.33
CA TRP A 381 27.43 -22.10 7.77
C TRP A 381 27.04 -23.55 7.51
N THR A 382 26.45 -24.20 8.51
CA THR A 382 25.82 -25.51 8.30
C THR A 382 24.43 -25.28 7.74
N VAL A 383 24.11 -25.89 6.61
CA VAL A 383 22.80 -25.77 5.95
C VAL A 383 22.18 -27.15 5.85
N THR A 384 20.94 -27.27 6.32
CA THR A 384 20.16 -28.51 6.25
C THR A 384 18.93 -28.32 5.37
N PHE A 385 18.60 -29.35 4.60
CA PHE A 385 17.47 -29.34 3.67
C PHE A 385 16.45 -30.41 4.05
N ALA A 386 15.21 -30.24 3.59
CA ALA A 386 14.16 -31.23 3.81
C ALA A 386 14.58 -32.61 3.22
N PRO A 387 14.39 -33.71 3.96
CA PRO A 387 14.75 -35.04 3.48
C PRO A 387 13.92 -35.41 2.25
N ASN A 388 14.51 -36.21 1.36
CA ASN A 388 13.85 -36.73 0.16
C ASN A 388 13.36 -35.66 -0.84
N TRP A 389 13.94 -34.45 -0.79
CA TRP A 389 13.56 -33.29 -1.62
C TRP A 389 14.66 -32.83 -2.59
N GLY A 390 15.48 -33.77 -3.06
CA GLY A 390 16.50 -33.56 -4.09
C GLY A 390 17.85 -33.08 -3.57
N ALA A 391 17.87 -32.18 -2.59
CA ALA A 391 19.10 -31.76 -1.93
C ALA A 391 19.63 -32.83 -0.95
N PRO A 392 20.96 -32.89 -0.72
CA PRO A 392 21.53 -33.68 0.37
C PRO A 392 21.00 -33.20 1.73
N PRO A 393 20.95 -34.05 2.76
CA PRO A 393 20.42 -33.67 4.08
C PRO A 393 21.14 -32.47 4.70
N GLN A 394 22.43 -32.32 4.41
CA GLN A 394 23.28 -31.27 4.95
C GLN A 394 24.41 -30.91 3.97
N VAL A 395 24.77 -29.63 3.94
CA VAL A 395 26.00 -29.11 3.33
C VAL A 395 26.65 -28.08 4.26
N VAL A 396 27.94 -27.79 4.03
CA VAL A 396 28.63 -26.67 4.65
C VAL A 396 28.91 -25.61 3.59
N LEU A 397 28.39 -24.40 3.79
CA LEU A 397 28.68 -23.26 2.94
C LEU A 397 29.79 -22.42 3.59
N ASN A 398 31.00 -22.49 3.04
CA ASN A 398 32.15 -21.72 3.54
C ASN A 398 31.95 -20.20 3.40
N ALA A 399 31.14 -19.79 2.43
CA ALA A 399 30.66 -18.43 2.25
C ALA A 399 29.18 -18.43 1.84
N LEU A 400 28.42 -17.44 2.32
CA LEU A 400 27.05 -17.23 1.91
C LEU A 400 26.99 -16.87 0.43
N SER A 401 26.15 -17.59 -0.33
CA SER A 401 25.97 -17.43 -1.77
C SER A 401 24.61 -17.97 -2.18
N SER A 402 24.17 -17.62 -3.39
CA SER A 402 22.94 -18.17 -3.97
C SER A 402 23.06 -19.68 -4.15
N TRP A 403 22.03 -20.45 -3.77
CA TRP A 403 22.03 -21.90 -3.93
C TRP A 403 22.25 -22.33 -5.38
N THR A 404 21.84 -21.50 -6.34
CA THR A 404 21.98 -21.74 -7.78
C THR A 404 23.43 -21.83 -8.26
N ALA A 405 24.39 -21.32 -7.46
CA ALA A 405 25.81 -21.41 -7.71
C ALA A 405 26.41 -22.77 -7.28
N SER A 406 25.65 -23.62 -6.57
CA SER A 406 26.12 -24.94 -6.15
C SER A 406 26.40 -25.85 -7.35
N THR A 407 27.44 -26.66 -7.24
CA THR A 407 27.72 -27.75 -8.18
C THR A 407 26.86 -28.99 -7.92
N ASP A 408 26.31 -29.14 -6.71
CA ASP A 408 25.34 -30.17 -6.38
C ASP A 408 23.97 -29.82 -7.01
N PRO A 409 23.43 -30.64 -7.93
CA PRO A 409 22.15 -30.35 -8.59
C PRO A 409 20.96 -30.28 -7.64
N GLY A 410 21.00 -31.04 -6.55
CA GLY A 410 19.98 -31.05 -5.52
C GLY A 410 19.86 -29.70 -4.81
N VAL A 411 21.00 -29.10 -4.46
CA VAL A 411 21.08 -27.74 -3.90
C VAL A 411 20.78 -26.67 -4.95
N LYS A 412 21.39 -26.78 -6.14
CA LYS A 412 21.25 -25.80 -7.23
C LYS A 412 19.81 -25.54 -7.63
N TYR A 413 19.02 -26.61 -7.71
CA TYR A 413 17.62 -26.57 -8.10
C TYR A 413 16.68 -26.74 -6.89
N PHE A 414 17.13 -26.46 -5.67
CA PHE A 414 16.28 -26.60 -4.50
C PHE A 414 15.16 -25.55 -4.50
N SER A 415 13.94 -25.98 -4.16
CA SER A 415 12.83 -25.11 -3.82
C SER A 415 12.16 -25.59 -2.53
N GLY A 416 11.98 -24.68 -1.58
CA GLY A 416 11.45 -24.96 -0.25
C GLY A 416 12.24 -24.23 0.83
N THR A 417 12.25 -24.79 2.03
CA THR A 417 12.95 -24.20 3.20
C THR A 417 14.26 -24.93 3.48
N ALA A 418 15.35 -24.17 3.62
CA ALA A 418 16.63 -24.65 4.14
C ALA A 418 16.96 -23.96 5.47
N THR A 419 17.53 -24.69 6.42
CA THR A 419 17.87 -24.16 7.74
C THR A 419 19.37 -23.96 7.85
N TYR A 420 19.78 -22.69 8.00
CA TYR A 420 21.14 -22.26 8.31
C TYR A 420 21.35 -22.29 9.82
N THR A 421 22.47 -22.86 10.28
CA THR A 421 22.87 -22.84 11.70
C THR A 421 24.29 -22.30 11.84
N LYS A 422 24.49 -21.45 12.85
CA LYS A 422 25.80 -20.95 13.27
C LYS A 422 25.83 -20.68 14.77
N GLU A 423 26.98 -20.89 15.40
CA GLU A 423 27.23 -20.41 16.76
C GLU A 423 27.80 -18.99 16.72
N ILE A 424 27.31 -18.13 17.62
CA ILE A 424 27.74 -16.74 17.78
C ILE A 424 28.28 -16.57 19.20
N GLN A 425 29.47 -15.99 19.29
CA GLN A 425 30.02 -15.57 20.57
C GLN A 425 29.65 -14.12 20.86
N ALA A 426 28.84 -13.91 21.90
CA ALA A 426 28.40 -12.60 22.34
C ALA A 426 29.16 -12.18 23.62
N PRO A 427 30.10 -11.22 23.53
CA PRO A 427 30.72 -10.63 24.71
C PRO A 427 29.68 -9.96 25.62
N ALA A 428 29.89 -10.04 26.94
CA ALA A 428 29.02 -9.37 27.92
C ALA A 428 28.93 -7.85 27.70
N THR A 429 29.92 -7.25 27.04
CA THR A 429 29.94 -5.81 26.69
C THR A 429 28.85 -5.42 25.70
N TRP A 430 28.32 -6.36 24.90
CA TRP A 430 27.19 -6.10 24.00
C TRP A 430 25.87 -5.96 24.76
N LEU A 431 25.74 -6.65 25.90
CA LEU A 431 24.47 -6.87 26.61
C LEU A 431 24.29 -5.95 27.83
N ARG A 432 24.79 -4.71 27.73
CA ARG A 432 24.65 -3.71 28.80
C ARG A 432 23.18 -3.27 28.96
N PRO A 433 22.74 -2.82 30.14
CA PRO A 433 21.40 -2.26 30.32
C PRO A 433 21.08 -1.18 29.29
N GLY A 434 19.90 -1.29 28.65
CA GLY A 434 19.48 -0.37 27.59
C GLY A 434 20.10 -0.62 26.22
N ALA A 435 20.95 -1.64 26.05
CA ALA A 435 21.41 -2.06 24.73
C ALA A 435 20.23 -2.55 23.88
N LYS A 436 20.27 -2.23 22.59
CA LYS A 436 19.40 -2.82 21.58
C LYS A 436 20.29 -3.43 20.50
N ILE A 437 20.20 -4.73 20.33
CA ILE A 437 21.01 -5.48 19.36
C ILE A 437 20.09 -5.99 18.27
N MET A 438 20.46 -5.66 17.04
CA MET A 438 19.74 -6.03 15.84
C MET A 438 20.59 -7.00 15.02
N LEU A 439 19.93 -8.00 14.44
CA LEU A 439 20.48 -8.88 13.43
C LEU A 439 19.98 -8.42 12.06
N ASP A 440 20.89 -8.10 11.15
CA ASP A 440 20.62 -7.84 9.74
C ASP A 440 21.06 -9.06 8.92
N LEU A 441 20.15 -9.65 8.15
CA LEU A 441 20.46 -10.79 7.29
C LEU A 441 21.04 -10.38 5.93
N GLY A 442 21.07 -9.07 5.63
CA GLY A 442 21.45 -8.55 4.33
C GLY A 442 20.46 -9.00 3.26
N ARG A 443 20.98 -9.64 2.21
CA ARG A 443 20.14 -10.16 1.12
C ARG A 443 19.63 -11.56 1.44
N VAL A 444 18.31 -11.70 1.43
CA VAL A 444 17.58 -12.96 1.60
C VAL A 444 16.73 -13.21 0.36
N LYS A 445 16.69 -14.47 -0.09
CA LYS A 445 15.92 -14.91 -1.24
C LYS A 445 15.07 -16.13 -0.86
N GLU A 446 13.81 -15.95 -0.41
CA GLU A 446 13.01 -14.69 -0.35
C GLU A 446 12.44 -14.36 1.04
N ILE A 447 12.18 -15.36 1.89
CA ILE A 447 11.66 -15.16 3.26
C ILE A 447 12.59 -15.85 4.27
N ALA A 448 12.78 -15.23 5.44
CA ALA A 448 13.56 -15.81 6.53
C ALA A 448 12.79 -15.85 7.86
N GLU A 449 12.90 -16.96 8.59
CA GLU A 449 12.51 -17.04 10.00
C GLU A 449 13.77 -17.11 10.86
N VAL A 450 13.86 -16.26 11.88
CA VAL A 450 15.04 -16.18 12.75
C VAL A 450 14.71 -16.76 14.12
N SER A 451 15.61 -17.59 14.65
CA SER A 451 15.60 -17.97 16.06
C SER A 451 16.99 -17.96 16.67
N VAL A 452 17.07 -17.51 17.93
CA VAL A 452 18.30 -17.51 18.71
C VAL A 452 18.06 -18.30 19.98
N ASN A 453 18.92 -19.30 20.25
CA ASN A 453 18.79 -20.21 21.40
C ASN A 453 17.41 -20.88 21.47
N GLY A 454 16.84 -21.24 20.31
CA GLY A 454 15.50 -21.85 20.19
C GLY A 454 14.33 -20.87 20.34
N LYS A 455 14.57 -19.59 20.63
CA LYS A 455 13.52 -18.56 20.71
C LYS A 455 13.25 -17.96 19.33
N PRO A 456 12.03 -18.09 18.77
CA PRO A 456 11.67 -17.46 17.50
C PRO A 456 11.56 -15.94 17.63
N LEU A 457 12.02 -15.21 16.60
CA LEU A 457 12.11 -13.75 16.56
C LEU A 457 11.34 -13.11 15.40
N GLY A 458 10.49 -13.90 14.74
CA GLY A 458 9.58 -13.45 13.70
C GLY A 458 9.95 -13.92 12.29
N ILE A 459 9.09 -13.52 11.35
CA ILE A 459 9.15 -13.88 9.93
C ILE A 459 9.47 -12.61 9.15
N LEU A 460 10.63 -12.61 8.49
CA LEU A 460 11.17 -11.52 7.71
C LEU A 460 10.87 -11.79 6.23
N TRP A 461 9.94 -11.04 5.66
CA TRP A 461 9.39 -11.29 4.31
C TRP A 461 9.66 -10.17 3.31
N LYS A 462 10.33 -9.10 3.75
CA LYS A 462 10.74 -7.96 2.93
C LYS A 462 12.05 -7.35 3.44
N PRO A 463 12.77 -6.61 2.59
CA PRO A 463 13.83 -5.72 3.04
C PRO A 463 13.32 -4.60 3.97
N PRO A 464 14.16 -4.11 4.88
CA PRO A 464 15.37 -4.77 5.36
C PRO A 464 15.02 -6.04 6.17
N PHE A 465 15.80 -7.11 6.00
CA PHE A 465 15.60 -8.38 6.70
C PHE A 465 16.26 -8.31 8.08
N GLN A 466 15.62 -7.61 9.01
CA GLN A 466 16.16 -7.32 10.34
C GLN A 466 15.29 -7.88 11.47
N ALA A 467 15.93 -8.40 12.52
CA ALA A 467 15.27 -8.88 13.74
C ALA A 467 15.93 -8.30 15.00
N ASP A 468 15.12 -7.96 16.01
CA ASP A 468 15.62 -7.59 17.34
C ASP A 468 16.01 -8.87 18.10
N VAL A 469 17.30 -9.02 18.39
CA VAL A 469 17.87 -10.18 19.09
C VAL A 469 18.22 -9.87 20.55
N THR A 470 17.94 -8.64 21.02
CA THR A 470 18.36 -8.13 22.33
C THR A 470 17.97 -9.08 23.46
N GLY A 471 16.70 -9.49 23.48
CA GLY A 471 16.14 -10.35 24.52
C GLY A 471 16.32 -11.85 24.27
N ALA A 472 17.17 -12.25 23.34
CA ALA A 472 17.44 -13.65 23.00
C ALA A 472 18.92 -14.03 23.12
N LEU A 473 19.83 -13.06 23.00
CA LEU A 473 21.25 -13.25 23.24
C LEU A 473 21.57 -13.39 24.73
N LYS A 474 22.56 -14.24 25.04
CA LYS A 474 23.19 -14.37 26.36
C LYS A 474 24.72 -14.23 26.24
N PRO A 475 25.44 -13.87 27.31
CA PRO A 475 26.90 -13.88 27.27
C PRO A 475 27.46 -15.24 26.87
N GLY A 476 28.49 -15.25 26.02
CA GLY A 476 29.11 -16.47 25.52
C GLY A 476 28.39 -17.03 24.27
N ALA A 477 28.24 -18.35 24.22
CA ALA A 477 27.76 -19.07 23.04
C ALA A 477 26.25 -18.95 22.85
N ASN A 478 25.86 -18.60 21.62
CA ASN A 478 24.48 -18.48 21.18
C ASN A 478 24.28 -19.25 19.89
N ARG A 479 23.27 -20.11 19.84
CA ARG A 479 22.91 -20.83 18.61
C ARG A 479 21.95 -19.98 17.79
N LEU A 480 22.39 -19.53 16.62
CA LEU A 480 21.55 -18.85 15.62
C LEU A 480 21.06 -19.86 14.60
N GLU A 481 19.76 -19.84 14.35
CA GLU A 481 19.11 -20.55 13.26
C GLU A 481 18.35 -19.57 12.37
N ILE A 482 18.51 -19.73 11.06
CA ILE A 482 17.78 -18.96 10.05
C ILE A 482 17.18 -19.95 9.07
N LYS A 483 15.85 -20.07 9.05
CA LYS A 483 15.14 -20.84 8.02
C LYS A 483 14.89 -19.91 6.84
N VAL A 484 15.44 -20.23 5.68
CA VAL A 484 15.21 -19.45 4.45
C VAL A 484 14.36 -20.25 3.49
N THR A 485 13.30 -19.61 3.00
CA THR A 485 12.36 -20.19 2.04
C THR A 485 12.42 -19.41 0.72
N ASN A 486 12.71 -20.11 -0.38
CA ASN A 486 12.71 -19.53 -1.73
C ASN A 486 11.41 -19.88 -2.48
N LEU A 487 11.43 -19.81 -3.81
CA LEU A 487 10.28 -20.00 -4.70
C LEU A 487 10.40 -21.32 -5.49
N TRP A 488 9.27 -21.82 -6.02
CA TRP A 488 9.19 -23.05 -6.82
C TRP A 488 9.96 -23.11 -8.15
N PRO A 489 10.24 -22.01 -8.88
CA PRO A 489 10.77 -22.08 -10.24
C PRO A 489 12.04 -22.93 -10.37
N ASN A 490 12.97 -22.83 -9.41
CA ASN A 490 14.24 -23.55 -9.48
C ASN A 490 14.05 -25.08 -9.48
N ARG A 491 13.17 -25.61 -8.63
CA ARG A 491 12.87 -27.06 -8.62
C ARG A 491 12.13 -27.50 -9.87
N MET A 492 11.18 -26.70 -10.35
CA MET A 492 10.45 -26.99 -11.59
C MET A 492 11.40 -27.03 -12.80
N ILE A 493 12.36 -26.10 -12.88
CA ILE A 493 13.40 -26.09 -13.92
C ILE A 493 14.36 -27.27 -13.75
N GLY A 494 14.71 -27.61 -12.50
CA GLY A 494 15.54 -28.75 -12.17
C GLY A 494 14.94 -30.10 -12.61
N ASP A 495 13.63 -30.24 -12.53
CA ASP A 495 12.90 -31.46 -12.92
C ASP A 495 12.82 -31.66 -14.45
N LEU A 496 13.17 -30.63 -15.22
CA LEU A 496 13.24 -30.64 -16.67
C LEU A 496 14.67 -30.87 -17.20
N GLN A 497 15.67 -30.94 -16.32
CA GLN A 497 17.04 -31.19 -16.74
C GLN A 497 17.18 -32.60 -17.34
N PRO A 498 17.97 -32.78 -18.42
CA PRO A 498 18.19 -34.11 -19.02
C PRO A 498 18.76 -35.15 -18.05
N SER A 499 19.50 -34.70 -17.03
CA SER A 499 20.10 -35.53 -15.98
C SER A 499 19.17 -35.78 -14.78
N ALA A 500 17.93 -35.27 -14.79
CA ALA A 500 17.01 -35.43 -13.67
C ALA A 500 16.50 -36.88 -13.59
N ALA A 501 17.04 -37.64 -12.63
CA ALA A 501 16.63 -39.03 -12.37
C ALA A 501 15.22 -39.16 -11.77
N LYS A 502 14.74 -38.09 -11.11
CA LYS A 502 13.44 -38.03 -10.45
C LYS A 502 12.83 -36.64 -10.64
N ARG A 503 11.51 -36.61 -10.82
CA ARG A 503 10.71 -35.38 -10.74
C ARG A 503 10.11 -35.26 -9.34
N TYR A 504 10.17 -34.06 -8.79
CA TYR A 504 9.65 -33.71 -7.47
C TYR A 504 8.35 -32.92 -7.56
N THR A 505 8.12 -32.27 -8.70
CA THR A 505 7.02 -31.34 -8.90
C THR A 505 5.98 -31.84 -9.88
N PHE A 506 4.75 -31.38 -9.67
CA PHE A 506 3.58 -31.55 -10.51
C PHE A 506 2.84 -30.23 -10.62
N THR A 507 2.44 -29.91 -11.85
CA THR A 507 1.60 -28.77 -12.21
C THR A 507 0.84 -29.13 -13.47
N ASP A 508 -0.42 -28.73 -13.56
CA ASP A 508 -1.30 -28.97 -14.71
C ASP A 508 -0.95 -28.06 -15.91
N PHE A 509 -0.33 -26.91 -15.62
CA PHE A 509 0.29 -26.02 -16.59
C PHE A 509 1.83 -26.19 -16.63
N LYS A 510 2.49 -25.97 -17.78
CA LYS A 510 3.95 -26.08 -17.95
C LYS A 510 4.60 -24.69 -18.16
N PRO A 511 4.97 -23.97 -17.08
CA PRO A 511 5.48 -22.60 -17.17
C PRO A 511 6.96 -22.47 -17.57
N TYR A 512 7.74 -23.55 -17.46
CA TYR A 512 9.21 -23.49 -17.59
C TYR A 512 9.74 -24.50 -18.60
N THR A 513 10.95 -24.21 -19.09
CA THR A 513 11.77 -25.13 -19.88
C THR A 513 13.07 -25.43 -19.13
N LYS A 514 13.84 -26.42 -19.60
CA LYS A 514 15.17 -26.73 -19.03
C LYS A 514 16.16 -25.55 -19.12
N ASP A 515 15.91 -24.60 -20.02
CA ASP A 515 16.76 -23.46 -20.33
C ASP A 515 16.24 -22.16 -19.68
N SER A 516 15.12 -22.22 -18.94
CA SER A 516 14.61 -21.08 -18.18
C SER A 516 15.64 -20.63 -17.11
N PRO A 517 15.79 -19.31 -16.88
CA PRO A 517 16.76 -18.80 -15.91
C PRO A 517 16.36 -19.18 -14.48
N LEU A 518 17.36 -19.52 -13.66
CA LEU A 518 17.15 -19.74 -12.24
C LEU A 518 17.00 -18.41 -11.50
N LEU A 519 16.20 -18.43 -10.43
CA LEU A 519 16.06 -17.32 -9.51
C LEU A 519 17.10 -17.45 -8.40
N ASP A 520 17.70 -16.33 -7.99
CA ASP A 520 18.57 -16.33 -6.81
C ASP A 520 17.82 -16.89 -5.59
N SER A 521 18.53 -17.61 -4.72
CA SER A 521 17.90 -18.35 -3.63
C SER A 521 18.81 -18.52 -2.42
N GLY A 522 18.23 -18.43 -1.22
CA GLY A 522 18.93 -18.66 0.04
C GLY A 522 19.33 -17.39 0.79
N LEU A 523 20.20 -17.58 1.78
CA LEU A 523 20.80 -16.50 2.55
C LEU A 523 22.08 -16.04 1.84
N LEU A 524 22.04 -14.85 1.24
CA LEU A 524 23.16 -14.28 0.48
C LEU A 524 24.03 -13.36 1.34
N GLY A 525 23.47 -12.81 2.43
CA GLY A 525 24.22 -11.96 3.35
C GLY A 525 24.60 -10.58 2.78
N PRO A 526 25.57 -9.89 3.42
CA PRO A 526 26.25 -10.31 4.65
C PRO A 526 25.29 -10.33 5.85
N VAL A 527 25.55 -11.21 6.82
CA VAL A 527 24.81 -11.24 8.08
C VAL A 527 25.57 -10.45 9.14
N ILE A 528 24.95 -9.46 9.74
CA ILE A 528 25.59 -8.49 10.63
C ILE A 528 24.81 -8.39 11.95
N LEU A 529 25.53 -8.34 13.07
CA LEU A 529 24.99 -7.87 14.35
C LEU A 529 25.43 -6.44 14.56
N TYR A 530 24.50 -5.56 14.91
CA TYR A 530 24.79 -4.17 15.25
C TYR A 530 24.02 -3.71 16.49
N ALA A 531 24.64 -2.81 17.25
CA ALA A 531 23.99 -2.10 18.34
C ALA A 531 23.22 -0.91 17.77
N ALA A 532 21.91 -0.85 18.03
CA ALA A 532 21.06 0.29 17.71
C ALA A 532 20.87 1.17 18.95
N ARG A 533 20.83 2.50 18.76
CA ARG A 533 20.28 3.42 19.76
C ARG A 533 19.03 4.06 19.17
N SER A 534 17.88 3.79 19.78
CA SER A 534 16.66 4.54 19.52
C SER A 534 16.52 5.67 20.55
N ALA A 535 15.75 6.71 20.21
CA ALA A 535 15.33 7.71 21.18
C ALA A 535 14.76 7.05 22.45
N PRO A 536 15.06 7.57 23.65
CA PRO A 536 14.52 7.00 24.88
C PRO A 536 12.99 6.97 24.81
N ARG A 537 12.40 5.81 25.11
CA ARG A 537 10.97 5.71 25.34
C ARG A 537 10.61 6.66 26.47
N SER A 538 9.87 7.73 26.20
CA SER A 538 9.11 8.38 27.27
C SER A 538 8.20 7.32 27.88
N ALA A 539 8.25 7.15 29.20
CA ALA A 539 7.42 6.18 29.91
C ALA A 539 5.96 6.28 29.42
N SER A 540 5.46 5.21 28.81
CA SER A 540 4.07 5.14 28.38
C SER A 540 3.18 5.20 29.62
N SER A 541 2.29 6.19 29.67
CA SER A 541 1.03 6.04 30.37
C SER A 541 0.34 4.78 29.84
N ASN A 542 -0.22 3.97 30.76
CA ASN A 542 -1.01 2.80 30.42
C ASN A 542 -2.12 3.20 29.45
N VAL A 543 -1.97 2.86 28.18
CA VAL A 543 -3.03 2.99 27.18
C VAL A 543 -3.95 1.79 27.37
N ALA A 544 -5.08 2.00 28.02
CA ALA A 544 -6.20 1.08 27.91
C ALA A 544 -6.63 0.99 26.43
N PRO A 545 -7.00 -0.19 25.92
CA PRO A 545 -7.55 -0.31 24.57
C PRO A 545 -8.80 0.57 24.45
N PRO A 546 -9.09 1.12 23.26
CA PRO A 546 -10.34 1.86 23.04
C PRO A 546 -11.53 0.95 23.38
N ASP A 547 -12.51 1.51 24.09
CA ASP A 547 -13.71 0.81 24.50
C ASP A 547 -14.39 0.10 23.32
N GLU A 548 -14.76 -1.16 23.55
CA GLU A 548 -15.45 -2.03 22.60
C GLU A 548 -16.77 -1.36 22.15
N PRO A 549 -17.03 -1.18 20.83
CA PRO A 549 -18.25 -0.53 20.34
C PRO A 549 -19.52 -1.21 20.88
N GLU A 550 -20.52 -0.42 21.27
CA GLU A 550 -21.76 -0.87 21.90
C GLU A 550 -22.52 -1.94 21.08
N ALA A 551 -22.40 -1.89 19.75
CA ALA A 551 -22.94 -2.90 18.83
C ALA A 551 -22.32 -4.31 19.02
N GLN A 552 -21.06 -4.39 19.49
CA GLN A 552 -20.36 -5.65 19.74
C GLN A 552 -20.72 -6.25 21.11
N ARG A 553 -21.01 -5.40 22.11
CA ARG A 553 -21.57 -5.83 23.41
C ARG A 553 -22.97 -6.42 23.28
N GLN A 554 -23.81 -5.86 22.41
CA GLN A 554 -25.15 -6.40 22.16
C GLN A 554 -25.12 -7.79 21.51
N ARG A 555 -24.20 -8.03 20.56
CA ARG A 555 -24.02 -9.36 19.93
C ARG A 555 -23.51 -10.44 20.88
N LYS A 556 -22.64 -10.08 21.85
CA LYS A 556 -22.19 -11.03 22.88
C LYS A 556 -23.29 -11.35 23.91
N ARG A 557 -24.17 -10.39 24.22
CA ARG A 557 -25.33 -10.63 25.11
C ARG A 557 -26.44 -11.48 24.46
N SER A 558 -26.59 -11.43 23.14
CA SER A 558 -27.54 -12.30 22.41
C SER A 558 -27.02 -13.71 22.16
N ALA A 559 -25.69 -13.93 22.18
CA ALA A 559 -25.09 -15.25 22.03
C ALA A 559 -24.96 -16.03 23.36
N ALA A 560 -25.18 -15.35 24.50
CA ALA A 560 -25.09 -15.93 25.84
C ALA A 560 -26.46 -16.06 26.53
N ARG A 561 -27.56 -16.00 25.76
CA ARG A 561 -28.93 -16.23 26.22
C ARG A 561 -29.59 -17.35 25.45
#